data_AF-A0A970S284-F1
#
_entry.id   AF-A0A970S284-F1
#
_cell.length_a   1.000
_cell.length_b   1.000
_cell.length_c   1.000
_cell.angle_alpha   90.00
_cell.angle_beta   90.00
_cell.angle_gamma   90.00
#
_symmetry.space_group_name_H-M   'P 1'
#
loop_
_entity.id
_entity.type
_entity.pdbx_description
1 polymer ?
#
loop_
_entity_poly.entity_id
_entity_poly.type
_entity_poly.pdbx_seq_one_letter_code
_entity_poly.pdbx_strand_id
1 'polypeptide(L)' 'MAKKKFDLNNPATQYISTQNEHTHTHNTLIPPGETKSRRFSLLLYPSLHKKLEDMAWEQKTSINDLINTILEEYTENQSK' A
#
# COMPACT_ATOMS: atom_id res chain seq x y z
N MET A 1 21.54 36.71 2.68
CA MET A 1 21.64 35.25 2.48
C MET A 1 21.78 34.97 0.99
N ALA A 2 22.97 34.65 0.49
CA ALA A 2 23.19 34.36 -0.93
C ALA A 2 22.58 32.99 -1.28
N LYS A 3 21.65 32.95 -2.24
CA LYS A 3 21.05 31.69 -2.71
C LYS A 3 22.08 30.93 -3.54
N LYS A 4 22.56 29.79 -3.03
CA LYS A 4 23.46 28.88 -3.75
C LYS A 4 22.70 28.35 -4.97
N LYS A 5 23.24 28.60 -6.18
CA LYS A 5 22.65 28.12 -7.43
C LYS A 5 22.88 26.61 -7.54
N PHE A 6 21.83 25.88 -7.90
CA PHE A 6 21.93 24.45 -8.18
C PHE A 6 22.71 24.26 -9.48
N ASP A 7 23.79 23.48 -9.43
CA ASP A 7 24.67 23.25 -10.57
C ASP A 7 24.20 22.03 -11.36
N LEU A 8 23.63 22.27 -12.54
CA LEU A 8 23.09 21.23 -13.42
C LEU A 8 24.20 20.38 -14.08
N ASN A 9 25.46 20.82 -14.03
CA ASN A 9 26.59 20.10 -14.64
C ASN A 9 27.27 19.11 -13.68
N ASN A 10 26.74 18.94 -12.46
CA ASN A 10 27.27 17.95 -11.52
C ASN A 10 26.92 16.52 -11.99
N PRO A 11 27.89 15.61 -12.17
CA PRO A 11 27.64 14.23 -12.63
C PRO A 11 26.63 13.46 -11.76
N ALA A 12 26.43 13.87 -10.49
CA ALA A 12 25.41 13.28 -9.62
C ALA A 12 23.96 13.56 -10.08
N THR A 13 23.70 14.60 -10.90
CA THR A 13 22.36 14.92 -11.39
C THR A 13 21.83 13.90 -12.39
N GLN A 14 22.71 13.11 -13.02
CA GLN A 14 22.34 12.05 -13.96
C GLN A 14 21.67 10.85 -13.28
N TYR A 15 21.88 10.67 -11.97
CA TYR A 15 21.27 9.61 -11.16
C TYR A 15 20.01 10.08 -10.43
N ILE A 16 19.71 11.37 -10.47
CA ILE A 16 18.43 11.88 -10.00
C ILE A 16 17.42 11.47 -11.06
N SER A 17 16.85 10.28 -10.90
CA SER A 17 15.60 9.93 -11.56
C SER A 17 14.68 11.13 -11.34
N THR A 18 14.26 11.79 -12.41
CA THR A 18 13.06 12.61 -12.32
C THR A 18 12.04 11.69 -11.68
N GLN A 19 11.44 12.13 -10.57
CA GLN A 19 10.24 11.48 -10.10
C GLN A 19 9.23 11.67 -11.24
N ASN A 20 9.25 10.77 -12.22
CA ASN A 20 8.00 10.32 -12.79
C ASN A 20 7.20 9.96 -11.56
N GLU A 21 6.08 10.65 -11.38
CA GLU A 21 5.08 10.22 -10.46
C GLU A 21 4.69 8.81 -10.88
N HIS A 22 5.44 7.82 -10.37
CA HIS A 22 4.94 6.50 -10.13
C HIS A 22 3.89 6.70 -9.06
N THR A 23 2.75 7.25 -9.49
CA THR A 23 1.46 6.91 -8.95
C THR A 23 1.42 5.40 -9.09
N HIS A 24 1.87 4.71 -8.05
CA HIS A 24 1.38 3.39 -7.76
C HIS A 24 -0.12 3.62 -7.56
N THR A 25 -0.88 3.55 -8.64
CA THR A 25 -2.33 3.46 -8.64
C THR A 25 -2.65 2.10 -8.04
N HIS A 26 -2.43 1.99 -6.72
CA HIS A 26 -3.17 1.04 -5.94
C HIS A 26 -4.61 1.52 -6.05
N ASN A 27 -5.37 0.90 -6.96
CA ASN A 27 -6.79 1.09 -7.15
C ASN A 27 -7.53 0.50 -5.92
N THR A 28 -7.09 0.85 -4.71
CA THR A 28 -7.84 0.58 -3.49
C THR A 28 -9.02 1.52 -3.56
N LEU A 29 -10.22 0.95 -3.63
CA LEU A 29 -11.46 1.66 -3.35
C LEU A 29 -11.42 2.09 -1.89
N ILE A 30 -10.67 3.14 -1.57
CA ILE A 30 -10.72 3.75 -0.24
C ILE A 30 -12.09 4.46 -0.18
N PRO A 31 -13.00 4.06 0.71
CA PRO A 31 -14.30 4.70 0.81
C PRO A 31 -14.12 6.21 1.10
N PRO A 32 -14.96 7.07 0.51
CA PRO A 32 -14.82 8.51 0.65
C PRO A 32 -14.98 8.92 2.13
N GLY A 33 -13.88 9.36 2.75
CA GLY A 33 -13.82 9.75 4.16
C GLY A 33 -12.66 9.10 4.93
N GLU A 34 -12.11 7.98 4.44
CA GLU A 34 -10.89 7.40 5.01
C GLU A 34 -9.66 8.15 4.52
N THR A 35 -9.03 8.91 5.41
CA THR A 35 -7.87 9.75 5.03
C THR A 35 -6.54 9.04 5.24
N LYS A 36 -6.46 8.04 6.13
CA LYS A 36 -5.21 7.35 6.51
C LYS A 36 -5.46 5.93 7.04
N SER A 37 -4.69 4.96 6.56
CA SER A 37 -4.63 3.61 7.12
C SER A 37 -4.01 3.62 8.53
N ARG A 38 -4.57 2.83 9.45
CA ARG A 38 -3.97 2.59 10.78
C ARG A 38 -3.34 1.20 10.82
N ARG A 39 -2.12 1.10 11.35
CA ARG A 39 -1.45 -0.19 11.57
C ARG A 39 -1.86 -0.75 12.92
N PHE A 40 -2.25 -2.02 12.95
CA PHE A 40 -2.46 -2.77 14.18
C PHE A 40 -1.77 -4.13 14.07
N SER A 41 -1.47 -4.73 15.23
CA SER A 41 -0.91 -6.08 15.29
C SER A 41 -2.04 -7.07 15.50
N LEU A 42 -2.19 -8.02 14.57
CA LEU A 42 -3.19 -9.08 14.65
C LEU A 42 -2.50 -10.39 15.00
N LEU A 43 -3.00 -11.08 16.04
CA LEU A 43 -2.54 -12.42 16.36
C LEU A 43 -3.32 -13.44 15.52
N LEU A 44 -2.59 -14.23 14.72
CA LEU A 44 -3.16 -15.27 13.86
C LEU A 44 -2.61 -16.64 14.23
N TYR A 45 -3.43 -17.67 14.05
CA TYR A 45 -2.93 -19.04 14.09
C TYR A 45 -1.98 -19.31 12.91
N PRO A 46 -0.88 -20.06 13.10
CA PRO A 46 0.08 -20.32 12.02
C PRO A 46 -0.55 -20.99 10.79
N SER A 47 -1.49 -21.90 11.02
CA SER A 47 -2.24 -22.58 9.95
C SER A 47 -3.15 -21.64 9.17
N LEU A 48 -3.69 -20.61 9.81
CA LEU A 48 -4.53 -19.60 9.17
C LEU A 48 -3.67 -18.64 8.36
N HIS A 49 -2.56 -18.17 8.94
CA HIS A 49 -1.61 -17.30 8.25
C HIS A 49 -1.14 -17.91 6.92
N LYS A 50 -0.76 -19.19 6.93
CA LYS A 50 -0.33 -19.90 5.72
C LYS A 50 -1.42 -19.95 4.64
N LYS A 51 -2.67 -20.23 5.03
CA LYS A 51 -3.81 -20.24 4.09
C LYS A 51 -4.06 -18.86 3.48
N LEU A 52 -3.95 -17.79 4.29
CA LEU A 52 -4.09 -16.42 3.80
C LEU A 52 -2.97 -16.05 2.82
N GLU A 53 -1.74 -16.49 3.08
CA GLU A 53 -0.60 -16.29 2.19
C GLU A 53 -0.77 -17.02 0.85
N ASP A 54 -1.18 -18.29 0.89
CA ASP A 54 -1.46 -19.08 -0.31
C ASP A 54 -2.58 -18.43 -1.16
N MET A 55 -3.69 -18.00 -0.53
CA MET A 55 -4.78 -17.29 -1.22
C MET A 55 -4.33 -15.95 -1.81
N ALA A 56 -3.53 -15.18 -1.07
CA ALA A 56 -3.02 -13.90 -1.56
C ALA A 56 -2.14 -14.09 -2.80
N TRP A 57 -1.34 -15.15 -2.83
CA TRP A 57 -0.53 -15.50 -3.99
C TRP A 57 -1.40 -15.88 -5.20
N GLU A 58 -2.40 -16.75 -5.02
CA GLU A 58 -3.33 -17.13 -6.09
C GLU A 58 -4.05 -15.91 -6.70
N GLN A 59 -4.45 -14.97 -5.85
CA GLN A 59 -5.15 -13.74 -6.24
C GLN A 59 -4.21 -12.61 -6.69
N LYS A 60 -2.88 -12.83 -6.66
CA LYS A 60 -1.85 -11.83 -6.99
C LYS A 60 -2.02 -10.52 -6.21
N THR A 61 -2.43 -10.63 -4.95
CA THR A 61 -2.65 -9.49 -4.04
C THR A 61 -1.73 -9.58 -2.83
N SER A 62 -1.64 -8.51 -2.04
CA SER A 62 -0.92 -8.56 -0.77
C SER A 62 -1.77 -9.20 0.33
N ILE A 63 -1.13 -9.83 1.32
CA ILE A 63 -1.83 -10.36 2.50
C ILE A 63 -2.64 -9.25 3.19
N ASN A 64 -2.12 -8.03 3.22
CA ASN A 64 -2.80 -6.89 3.84
C ASN A 64 -4.08 -6.53 3.08
N ASP A 65 -4.04 -6.48 1.76
CA ASP A 65 -5.20 -6.15 0.94
C ASP A 65 -6.27 -7.24 1.06
N LEU A 66 -5.86 -8.51 1.00
CA LEU A 66 -6.75 -9.65 1.22
C LEU A 66 -7.45 -9.57 2.59
N ILE A 67 -6.70 -9.28 3.65
CA ILE A 67 -7.28 -9.13 5.00
C ILE A 67 -8.29 -7.98 5.03
N ASN A 68 -7.96 -6.84 4.43
CA ASN A 68 -8.88 -5.69 4.40
C ASN A 68 -10.17 -6.03 3.63
N THR A 69 -10.07 -6.67 2.46
CA THR A 69 -11.24 -7.10 1.67
C THR A 69 -12.12 -8.07 2.45
N ILE A 70 -11.54 -9.09 3.09
CA ILE A 70 -12.31 -10.05 3.91
C ILE A 70 -13.02 -9.35 5.07
N LEU A 71 -12.35 -8.39 5.73
CA LEU A 71 -12.94 -7.63 6.83
C LEU A 71 -14.06 -6.72 6.35
N GLU A 72 -13.89 -6.05 5.22
CA GLU A 72 -14.91 -5.20 4.59
C GLU A 72 -16.15 -6.02 4.24
N GLU A 73 -15.99 -7.12 3.50
CA GLU A 73 -17.07 -8.05 3.15
C GLU A 73 -17.81 -8.57 4.39
N TYR A 74 -17.07 -8.92 5.46
CA TYR A 74 -17.69 -9.36 6.71
C TYR A 74 -18.52 -8.24 7.35
N THR A 75 -18.02 -7.01 7.42
CA THR A 75 -18.74 -5.88 8.03
C THR A 75 -19.99 -5.48 7.26
N GLU A 76 -19.97 -5.52 5.93
CA GLU A 76 -21.13 -5.27 5.09
C GLU A 76 -22.22 -6.33 5.28
N ASN A 77 -21.82 -7.60 5.37
CA ASN A 77 -22.74 -8.71 5.58
C ASN A 77 -23.42 -8.69 6.96
N GLN A 78 -22.74 -8.20 8.00
CA GLN A 78 -23.31 -8.07 9.35
C GLN A 78 -24.18 -6.82 9.54
N SER A 79 -24.05 -5.82 8.65
CA SER A 79 -24.81 -4.57 8.72
C SER A 79 -26.16 -4.63 7.99
N LYS A 80 -26.48 -5.74 7.33
CA LYS A 80 -27.78 -6.05 6.72
C LYS A 80 -28.66 -6.85 7.66
#